data_AF-A0A370FSG8-F1
#
_entry.id   AF-A0A370FSG8-F1
#
_cell.length_a   1.000
_cell.length_b   1.000
_cell.length_c   1.000
_cell.angle_alpha   90.00
_cell.angle_beta   90.00
_cell.angle_gamma   90.00
#
_symmetry.space_group_name_H-M   'P 1'
#
loop_
_entity.id
_entity.type
_entity.pdbx_description
1 polymer ?
#
loop_
_entity_poly.entity_id
_entity_poly.type
_entity_poly.pdbx_seq_one_letter_code
_entity_poly.pdbx_strand_id
1 'polypeptide(L)' 'METVPTRIAVQVACVAALVSVGTMLLLVGAYGSGSLCLFGAVFWFWRLYRDAV' A
#
# COMPACT_ATOMS: atom_id res chain seq x y z
N MET A 1 3.14 2.99 26.22
CA MET A 1 3.36 3.10 24.77
C MET A 1 3.10 1.72 24.20
N GLU A 2 1.89 1.48 23.69
CA GLU A 2 1.51 0.18 23.15
C GLU A 2 2.36 -0.06 21.89
N THR A 3 3.26 -1.04 21.94
CA THR A 3 4.21 -1.29 20.85
C THR A 3 3.45 -1.88 19.68
N VAL A 4 3.27 -1.09 18.62
CA VAL A 4 2.66 -1.56 17.37
C VAL A 4 3.39 -2.85 16.95
N PRO A 5 2.67 -3.96 16.72
CA PRO A 5 3.31 -5.21 16.34
C PRO A 5 4.11 -4.99 15.06
N THR A 6 5.41 -5.34 15.09
CA THR A 6 6.37 -5.07 14.01
C THR A 6 5.89 -5.57 12.64
N ARG A 7 5.10 -6.65 12.64
CA ARG A 7 4.43 -7.19 11.45
C ARG A 7 3.51 -6.18 10.77
N ILE A 8 2.69 -5.46 11.52
CA ILE A 8 1.76 -4.45 10.98
C ILE A 8 2.53 -3.24 10.49
N ALA A 9 3.55 -2.79 11.23
CA ALA A 9 4.40 -1.69 10.79
C ALA A 9 5.09 -1.98 9.45
N VAL A 10 5.61 -3.19 9.25
CA VAL A 10 6.22 -3.63 7.98
C VAL A 10 5.20 -3.70 6.85
N GLN A 11 3.99 -4.20 7.11
CA GLN A 11 2.93 -4.24 6.10
C GLN A 11 2.50 -2.83 5.66
N VAL A 12 2.34 -1.89 6.59
CA VAL A 12 2.01 -0.50 6.28
C VAL A 12 3.14 0.17 5.48
N ALA A 13 4.40 -0.07 5.84
CA ALA A 13 5.55 0.43 5.09
C ALA A 13 5.58 -0.13 3.65
N CYS A 14 5.23 -1.39 3.46
CA CYS A 14 5.16 -2.04 2.14
C CYS A 14 4.03 -1.45 1.28
N VAL A 15 2.86 -1.20 1.87
CA VAL A 15 1.74 -0.50 1.20
C VAL A 15 2.16 0.92 0.80
N ALA A 16 2.84 1.66 1.68
CA ALA A 16 3.32 3.00 1.37
C ALA A 16 4.32 3.00 0.20
N ALA A 17 5.21 2.00 0.12
CA ALA A 17 6.12 1.83 -1.01
C ALA A 17 5.39 1.51 -2.33
N LEU A 18 4.35 0.68 -2.30
CA LEU A 18 3.52 0.40 -3.47
C LEU A 18 2.78 1.65 -3.96
N VAL A 19 2.26 2.46 -3.04
CA VAL A 19 1.62 3.74 -3.37
C VAL A 19 2.61 4.71 -3.99
N SER A 20 3.81 4.88 -3.40
CA SER A 20 4.81 5.81 -3.93
C SER A 20 5.26 5.39 -5.34
N VAL A 21 5.56 4.11 -5.56
CA VAL A 21 5.93 3.56 -6.87
C VAL A 21 4.78 3.70 -7.87
N GLY A 22 3.55 3.36 -7.48
CA GLY A 22 2.36 3.51 -8.31
C GLY A 22 2.12 4.96 -8.73
N THR A 23 2.29 5.91 -7.82
CA THR A 23 2.15 7.35 -8.09
C THR A 23 3.25 7.84 -9.04
N MET A 24 4.49 7.35 -8.87
CA MET A 24 5.61 7.67 -9.76
C MET A 24 5.40 7.13 -11.17
N LEU A 25 4.82 5.93 -11.30
CA LEU A 25 4.40 5.34 -12.59
C LEU A 25 3.30 6.17 -13.27
N LEU A 26 2.34 6.69 -12.52
CA LEU A 26 1.33 7.62 -13.06
C LEU A 26 1.96 8.92 -13.55
N LEU A 27 2.97 9.46 -12.84
CA LEU A 27 3.68 10.67 -13.26
C LEU A 27 4.46 10.48 -14.58
N VAL A 28 4.99 9.27 -14.82
CA VAL A 28 5.68 8.91 -16.08
C VAL A 28 4.69 8.60 -17.22
N GLY A 29 3.38 8.57 -16.96
CA GLY A 29 2.35 8.26 -17.96
C GLY A 29 2.09 6.76 -18.15
N ALA A 30 2.62 5.91 -17.27
CA ALA A 30 2.34 4.48 -17.23
C ALA A 30 1.02 4.21 -16.47
N TYR A 31 -0.09 4.72 -17.01
CA TYR A 31 -1.40 4.70 -16.35
C TYR A 31 -1.91 3.28 -16.03
N GLY A 32 -1.62 2.29 -16.86
CA GLY A 32 -2.03 0.89 -16.61
C GLY A 32 -1.36 0.30 -15.39
N SER A 33 -0.02 0.26 -15.39
CA SER A 33 0.75 -0.34 -14.30
C SER A 33 0.67 0.47 -13.00
N GLY A 34 0.61 1.80 -13.08
CA GLY A 34 0.48 2.68 -11.92
C GLY A 34 -0.87 2.54 -11.22
N SER A 35 -1.97 2.45 -11.99
CA SER A 35 -3.30 2.22 -11.42
C SER A 35 -3.43 0.82 -10.82
N LEU A 36 -2.91 -0.23 -11.46
CA LEU A 36 -2.87 -1.58 -10.90
C LEU A 36 -2.11 -1.65 -9.57
N CYS A 37 -0.97 -0.96 -9.46
CA CYS A 37 -0.24 -0.85 -8.20
C CYS A 37 -1.05 -0.14 -7.10
N LEU A 38 -1.74 0.95 -7.44
CA LEU A 38 -2.58 1.69 -6.49
C LEU A 38 -3.81 0.89 -6.05
N PHE A 39 -4.51 0.25 -6.97
CA PHE A 39 -5.65 -0.62 -6.63
C PHE A 39 -5.20 -1.80 -5.77
N GLY A 40 -4.07 -2.42 -6.09
CA GLY A 40 -3.46 -3.46 -5.27
C GLY A 40 -3.13 -2.97 -3.86
N ALA A 41 -2.54 -1.78 -3.73
CA ALA A 41 -2.20 -1.18 -2.45
C ALA A 41 -3.45 -0.86 -1.60
N VAL A 42 -4.48 -0.29 -2.22
CA VAL A 42 -5.77 0.02 -1.56
C VAL A 42 -6.47 -1.26 -1.11
N PHE A 43 -6.53 -2.28 -1.96
CA PHE A 43 -7.14 -3.56 -1.61
C PHE A 43 -6.38 -4.27 -0.48
N TRP A 44 -5.05 -4.24 -0.52
CA TRP A 44 -4.21 -4.80 0.54
C TRP A 44 -4.44 -4.04 1.86
N PHE A 45 -4.44 -2.71 1.83
CA PHE A 45 -4.71 -1.89 3.02
C PHE A 45 -6.10 -2.15 3.60
N TRP A 46 -7.12 -2.24 2.74
CA TRP A 46 -8.48 -2.58 3.14
C TRP A 46 -8.55 -3.94 3.83
N ARG A 47 -7.87 -4.95 3.26
CA ARG A 47 -7.79 -6.28 3.86
C ARG A 47 -7.12 -6.23 5.24
N LEU A 48 -6.01 -5.50 5.36
CA LEU A 48 -5.31 -5.31 6.64
C LEU A 48 -6.20 -4.66 7.70
N TYR A 49 -6.96 -3.63 7.30
CA TYR A 49 -7.90 -2.95 8.17
C TYR A 49 -9.03 -3.89 8.63
N ARG A 50 -9.53 -4.74 7.73
CA ARG A 50 -10.55 -5.76 8.05
C ARG A 50 -10.03 -6.91 8.92
N ASP A 51 -8.78 -7.32 8.74
CA ASP A 51 -8.16 -8.38 9.55
C ASP A 51 -7.74 -7.86 10.95
N ALA A 52 -7.66 -6.54 11.14
CA ALA A 52 -7.30 -5.89 12.41
C ALA A 52 -8.51 -5.50 13.29
N VAL A 53 -9.73 -5.52 12.74
CA VAL A 53 -11.02 -5.24 13.43
C VAL A 53 -11.70 -6.55 13.81
#